data_AF-A0A525CVU5-F1
#
_entry.id   AF-A0A525CVU5-F1
#
_cell.length_a   1.000
_cell.length_b   1.000
_cell.length_c   1.000
_cell.angle_alpha   90.00
_cell.angle_beta   90.00
_cell.angle_gamma   90.00
#
_symmetry.space_group_name_H-M   'P 1'
#
loop_
_entity.id
_entity.type
_entity.pdbx_description
1 polymer ?
#
loop_
_entity_poly.entity_id
_entity_poly.type
_entity_poly.pdbx_seq_one_letter_code
_entity_poly.pdbx_strand_id
1 'polypeptide(L)' 'MKFIPKGLTFGNLAIGAGVVLLAPVVIPIVGSVAKPVVKAAIKGALVTYEGAKVALAEAKESLEDMTAEAKAEIAKDPAE' A
#
# COMPACT_ATOMS: atom_id res chain seq x y z
N MET A 1 -21.13 -25.48 -39.84
CA MET A 1 -20.56 -24.49 -38.91
C MET A 1 -20.70 -25.03 -37.49
N LYS A 2 -19.61 -25.42 -36.83
CA LYS A 2 -19.63 -25.87 -35.43
C LYS A 2 -18.78 -24.90 -34.61
N PHE A 3 -19.40 -23.80 -34.19
CA PHE A 3 -18.82 -22.74 -33.36
C PHE A 3 -18.82 -23.14 -31.87
N ILE A 4 -18.20 -24.27 -31.53
CA ILE A 4 -17.97 -24.60 -30.11
C ILE A 4 -16.54 -24.13 -29.77
N PRO A 5 -16.37 -23.11 -28.92
CA PRO A 5 -15.06 -22.61 -28.55
C PRO A 5 -14.28 -23.71 -27.83
N LYS A 6 -13.02 -23.94 -28.23
CA LYS A 6 -12.16 -25.03 -27.73
C LYS A 6 -11.95 -25.05 -26.20
N GLY A 7 -12.32 -23.98 -25.49
CA GLY A 7 -12.26 -23.88 -24.03
C GLY A 7 -13.55 -24.30 -23.29
N LEU A 8 -14.67 -24.50 -23.98
CA LEU A 8 -15.96 -24.85 -23.37
C LEU A 8 -16.17 -26.36 -23.44
N THR A 9 -15.42 -27.09 -22.62
CA THR A 9 -15.61 -28.52 -22.40
C THR A 9 -16.59 -28.75 -21.24
N PHE A 10 -17.23 -29.92 -21.21
CA PHE A 10 -18.16 -30.28 -20.14
C PHE A 10 -17.51 -30.26 -18.75
N GLY A 11 -16.22 -30.62 -18.66
CA GLY A 11 -15.44 -30.54 -17.43
C GLY A 11 -15.26 -29.10 -16.93
N ASN A 12 -14.90 -28.17 -17.81
CA ASN A 12 -14.76 -26.76 -17.44
C ASN A 12 -16.09 -26.14 -17.01
N LEU A 13 -17.19 -26.57 -17.64
CA LEU A 13 -18.54 -26.12 -17.28
C LEU A 13 -18.96 -26.67 -15.91
N ALA A 14 -18.67 -27.93 -15.60
CA ALA A 14 -18.96 -28.53 -14.31
C ALA A 14 -18.16 -27.87 -13.17
N ILE A 15 -16.88 -27.58 -13.40
CA ILE A 15 -16.04 -26.83 -12.45
C ILE A 15 -16.60 -25.42 -12.23
N GLY A 16 -16.92 -24.71 -13.32
CA GLY A 16 -17.51 -23.37 -13.23
C GLY A 16 -18.85 -23.37 -12.46
N ALA A 17 -19.72 -24.34 -12.74
CA ALA A 17 -20.99 -24.50 -12.02
C ALA A 17 -20.77 -24.79 -10.53
N GLY A 18 -19.83 -25.69 -10.19
CA GLY A 18 -19.48 -25.98 -8.80
C GLY A 18 -18.98 -24.75 -8.05
N VAL A 19 -18.14 -23.93 -8.67
CA VAL A 19 -17.65 -22.67 -8.09
C VAL A 19 -18.80 -21.69 -7.84
N VAL A 20 -19.70 -21.50 -8.80
CA VAL A 20 -20.85 -20.59 -8.66
C VAL A 20 -21.80 -21.05 -7.55
N LEU A 21 -22.03 -22.35 -7.42
CA LEU A 21 -22.87 -22.90 -6.37
C LEU A 21 -22.26 -22.72 -4.97
N LEU A 22 -20.93 -22.80 -4.85
CA LEU A 22 -20.22 -22.61 -3.58
C LEU A 22 -19.94 -21.14 -3.25
N ALA A 23 -20.04 -20.23 -4.24
CA ALA A 23 -19.79 -18.80 -4.08
C ALA A 23 -20.50 -18.15 -2.87
N PRO A 24 -21.81 -18.37 -2.60
CA PRO A 24 -22.48 -17.75 -1.45
C PRO A 24 -21.94 -18.20 -0.08
N VAL A 25 -21.18 -19.30 -0.01
CA VAL A 25 -20.54 -19.79 1.23
C VAL A 25 -19.09 -19.33 1.32
N VAL A 26 -18.35 -19.43 0.21
CA VAL A 26 -16.90 -19.10 0.20
C VAL A 26 -16.67 -17.58 0.28
N ILE A 27 -17.47 -16.79 -0.43
CA ILE A 27 -17.34 -15.32 -0.45
C ILE A 27 -17.45 -14.71 0.96
N PRO A 28 -18.46 -15.01 1.79
CA PRO A 28 -18.54 -14.43 3.13
C PRO A 28 -17.41 -14.88 4.05
N ILE A 29 -16.94 -16.13 3.93
CA ILE A 29 -15.79 -16.63 4.72
C ILE A 29 -14.54 -15.84 4.37
N VAL A 30 -14.21 -15.72 3.08
CA VAL A 30 -13.05 -14.93 2.64
C VAL A 30 -13.23 -13.45 3.01
N GLY A 31 -14.43 -12.90 2.80
CA GLY A 31 -14.75 -11.51 3.14
C GLY A 31 -14.59 -11.19 4.63
N SER A 32 -14.91 -12.14 5.51
CA SER A 32 -14.78 -11.99 6.96
C SER A 32 -13.32 -11.81 7.42
N VAL A 33 -12.36 -12.37 6.68
CA VAL A 33 -10.92 -12.27 6.97
C VAL A 33 -10.26 -11.16 6.16
N ALA A 34 -10.61 -11.02 4.88
CA ALA A 34 -9.98 -10.04 4.00
C ALA A 34 -10.26 -8.60 4.45
N LYS A 35 -11.50 -8.29 4.86
CA LYS A 35 -11.89 -6.94 5.28
C LYS A 35 -11.10 -6.41 6.49
N PRO A 36 -10.96 -7.14 7.62
CA PRO A 36 -10.15 -6.66 8.73
C PRO A 36 -8.67 -6.57 8.38
N VAL A 37 -8.11 -7.48 7.56
CA VAL A 37 -6.72 -7.43 7.12
C VAL A 37 -6.44 -6.17 6.30
N VAL A 38 -7.27 -5.88 5.29
CA VAL A 38 -7.13 -4.65 4.49
C VAL A 38 -7.28 -3.42 5.36
N LYS A 39 -8.24 -3.40 6.29
CA LYS A 39 -8.41 -2.27 7.22
C LYS A 39 -7.20 -2.07 8.13
N ALA A 40 -6.62 -3.15 8.65
CA ALA A 40 -5.41 -3.10 9.47
C ALA A 40 -4.21 -2.58 8.66
N ALA A 41 -4.05 -3.04 7.42
CA ALA A 41 -3.01 -2.55 6.52
C ALA A 41 -3.16 -1.04 6.24
N ILE A 42 -4.37 -0.57 5.94
CA ILE A 42 -4.64 0.87 5.73
C ILE A 42 -4.30 1.68 6.99
N LYS A 43 -4.77 1.24 8.16
CA LYS A 43 -4.47 1.94 9.42
C LYS A 43 -2.98 1.97 9.73
N GLY A 44 -2.29 0.83 9.58
CA GLY A 44 -0.85 0.75 9.76
C GLY A 44 -0.10 1.70 8.82
N ALA A 45 -0.50 1.75 7.55
CA ALA A 45 0.09 2.67 6.59
C ALA A 45 -0.11 4.14 6.97
N LEU A 46 -1.31 4.52 7.45
CA LEU A 46 -1.58 5.89 7.89
C LEU A 46 -0.72 6.30 9.09
N VAL A 47 -0.63 5.45 10.12
CA VAL A 47 0.20 5.73 11.30
C VAL A 47 1.68 5.88 10.93
N THR A 48 2.21 4.98 10.10
CA THR A 48 3.59 5.07 9.63
C THR A 48 3.82 6.33 8.78
N TYR A 49 2.85 6.72 7.96
CA TYR A 49 2.94 7.92 7.12
C TYR A 49 2.95 9.21 7.95
N GLU A 50 2.12 9.30 8.99
CA GLU A 50 2.12 10.42 9.93
C GLU A 50 3.46 10.51 10.68
N GLY A 51 3.98 9.38 11.18
CA GLY A 51 5.30 9.34 11.80
C GLY A 51 6.43 9.75 10.85
N ALA A 52 6.38 9.31 9.59
CA ALA A 52 7.34 9.70 8.57
C ALA A 52 7.31 11.21 8.29
N LYS A 53 6.12 11.84 8.27
CA LYS A 53 6.01 13.30 8.12
C LYS A 53 6.70 14.05 9.26
N VAL A 54 6.51 13.60 10.50
CA VAL A 54 7.16 14.20 11.67
C VAL A 54 8.67 14.06 11.58
N ALA A 55 9.17 12.86 11.31
CA ALA A 55 10.60 12.61 11.15
C ALA A 55 11.23 13.45 10.03
N LEU A 56 10.53 13.62 8.91
CA LEU A 56 10.99 14.49 7.83
C LEU A 56 10.99 15.97 8.21
N ALA A 57 10.02 16.42 9.02
CA ALA A 57 9.97 17.79 9.51
C ALA A 57 11.14 18.08 10.46
N GLU A 58 11.40 17.19 11.42
CA GLU A 58 12.54 17.29 12.34
C GLU A 58 13.89 17.24 11.61
N ALA A 59 14.01 16.36 10.60
CA ALA A 59 15.21 16.31 9.77
C ALA A 59 15.39 17.59 8.96
N LYS A 60 14.32 18.17 8.43
CA LYS A 60 14.36 19.45 7.71
C LYS A 60 14.80 20.59 8.63
N GLU A 61 14.26 20.67 9.83
CA GLU A 61 14.67 21.65 10.85
C GLU A 61 16.17 21.51 11.18
N SER A 62 16.63 20.28 11.46
CA SER A 62 18.05 20.02 11.73
C SER A 62 18.96 20.45 10.57
N LEU A 63 18.53 20.24 9.32
CA LEU A 63 19.28 20.69 8.14
C LEU A 63 19.26 22.22 7.99
N GLU A 64 18.14 22.87 8.30
CA GLU A 64 18.03 24.33 8.29
C GLU A 64 18.97 24.95 9.34
N ASP A 65 19.05 24.36 10.53
CA ASP A 65 19.97 24.78 11.59
C ASP A 65 21.43 24.62 11.16
N MET A 66 21.84 23.45 10.67
CA MET A 66 23.21 23.23 10.15
C MET A 66 23.56 24.19 9.01
N THR A 67 22.60 24.47 8.12
CA THR A 67 22.81 25.41 7.01
C THR A 67 22.96 26.84 7.52
N ALA A 68 22.18 27.22 8.53
CA ALA A 68 22.28 28.54 9.16
C ALA A 68 23.63 28.69 9.88
N GLU A 69 24.08 27.67 10.60
CA GLU A 69 25.40 27.62 11.23
C GLU A 69 26.52 27.79 10.19
N ALA A 70 26.53 26.97 9.13
CA ALA A 70 27.55 27.06 8.08
C ALA A 70 27.58 28.44 7.40
N LYS A 71 26.41 29.05 7.17
CA LYS A 71 26.34 30.43 6.63
C LYS A 71 26.88 31.46 7.61
N ALA A 72 26.59 31.31 8.90
CA ALA A 72 27.11 32.18 9.94
C ALA A 72 28.63 32.06 10.05
N GLU A 73 29.18 30.85 9.92
CA GLU A 73 30.62 30.62 9.86
C GLU A 73 31.26 31.31 8.66
N ILE A 74 30.73 31.15 7.45
CA ILE A 74 31.22 31.85 6.24
C ILE A 74 31.13 33.39 6.40
N ALA A 75 30.04 33.88 6.99
CA ALA A 75 29.85 35.32 7.20
C ALA A 75 30.75 35.90 8.32
N LYS A 76 31.19 35.05 9.25
CA LYS A 76 32.10 35.40 10.35
C LYS A 76 33.57 35.20 9.99
N ASP A 77 33.85 34.41 8.94
CA ASP A 77 35.16 34.21 8.33
C ASP A 77 35.30 34.91 6.95
N PRO A 78 34.99 36.21 6.80
CA PRO A 78 35.37 36.96 5.61
C PRO A 78 36.85 37.32 5.75
N ALA A 79 37.72 36.44 5.26
CA ALA A 79 39.12 36.70 4.90
C ALA A 79 39.87 37.69 5.79
N GLU A 80 40.72 37.17 6.69
CA GLU A 80 42.10 37.69 6.71
C GLU A 80 42.87 37.17 5.48
#